data_AF-A0A0D1ZUU6-F1
#
_entry.id   AF-A0A0D1ZUU6-F1
#
_cell.length_a   1.000
_cell.length_b   1.000
_cell.length_c   1.000
_cell.angle_alpha   90.00
_cell.angle_beta   90.00
_cell.angle_gamma   90.00
#
_symmetry.space_group_name_H-M   'P 1'
#
loop_
_entity.id
_entity.type
_entity.pdbx_description
1 polymer ?
#
loop_
_entity_poly.entity_id
_entity_poly.type
_entity_poly.pdbx_seq_one_letter_code
_entity_poly.pdbx_strand_id
1 'polypeptide(L)'
;MLDSAWTTVFKSLIVIHTMIREGRQNTTLKHLASNPHQLLAINEKVKRKDQNLKTYVEYLTQRAKSYSISKIDPIRADSGHLAAFGIGYEMLQEIVSIQDMISTLLACGVLLSEPQDDISLAAFRLLIKDLIVMYLLINEGMIIILRHFSELSRPDAKRAVHIYQVSVDLANEVVGYFSVAARYKNVSLGMP
;
A
#
# COMPACT_ATOMS: atom_id res chain seq x y z
N MET A 1 8.14 8.60 30.39
CA MET A 1 8.59 9.61 29.39
C MET A 1 8.87 9.03 28.00
N LEU A 2 9.23 7.73 27.85
CA LEU A 2 9.46 7.10 26.53
C LEU A 2 8.20 6.96 25.66
N ASP A 3 6.99 6.90 26.24
CA ASP A 3 5.72 6.78 25.48
C ASP A 3 5.40 8.00 24.61
N SER A 4 5.67 9.22 25.09
CA SER A 4 5.31 10.46 24.38
C SER A 4 5.99 10.59 23.02
N ALA A 5 7.27 10.21 22.92
CA ALA A 5 8.03 10.30 21.69
C ALA A 5 7.51 9.32 20.62
N TRP A 6 7.18 8.09 21.00
CA TRP A 6 6.66 7.07 20.08
C TRP A 6 5.26 7.39 19.59
N THR A 7 4.37 7.78 20.50
CA THR A 7 3.04 8.29 20.16
C THR A 7 3.13 9.48 19.19
N THR A 8 4.10 10.37 19.39
CA THR A 8 4.32 11.52 18.50
C THR A 8 4.79 11.08 17.11
N VAL A 9 5.73 10.13 17.03
CA VAL A 9 6.18 9.56 15.74
C VAL A 9 5.02 8.90 15.01
N PHE A 10 4.22 8.08 15.70
CA PHE A 10 3.10 7.37 15.08
C PHE A 10 2.03 8.34 14.56
N LYS A 11 1.64 9.33 15.38
CA LYS A 11 0.74 10.41 14.94
C LYS A 11 1.29 11.16 13.74
N SER A 12 2.60 11.43 13.69
CA SER A 12 3.23 12.10 12.54
C SER A 12 3.14 11.25 11.27
N LEU A 13 3.33 9.94 11.36
CA LEU A 13 3.16 9.02 10.22
C LEU A 13 1.70 8.95 9.74
N ILE A 14 0.73 8.98 10.66
CA ILE A 14 -0.69 9.06 10.32
C ILE A 14 -0.96 10.36 9.56
N VAL A 15 -0.45 11.50 10.02
CA VAL A 15 -0.59 12.79 9.31
C VAL A 15 0.06 12.73 7.93
N ILE A 16 1.25 12.13 7.79
CA ILE A 16 1.91 11.93 6.49
C ILE A 16 1.02 11.10 5.56
N HIS A 17 0.49 9.98 6.04
CA HIS A 17 -0.41 9.12 5.28
C HIS A 17 -1.68 9.89 4.86
N THR A 18 -2.31 10.63 5.78
CA THR A 18 -3.45 11.49 5.47
C THR A 18 -3.09 12.53 4.40
N MET A 19 -1.93 13.20 4.47
CA MET A 19 -1.50 14.15 3.44
C MET A 19 -1.28 13.49 2.08
N ILE A 20 -0.77 12.25 2.04
CA ILE A 20 -0.62 11.48 0.80
C ILE A 20 -2.01 11.24 0.18
N ARG A 21 -2.98 10.76 0.98
CA ARG A 21 -4.32 10.40 0.50
C ARG A 21 -5.22 11.60 0.17
N GLU A 22 -5.21 12.62 1.02
CA GLU A 22 -6.23 13.68 1.04
C GLU A 22 -5.64 15.06 0.74
N GLY A 23 -4.32 15.23 0.87
CA GLY A 23 -3.64 16.49 0.54
C GLY A 23 -3.55 16.77 -0.95
N ARG A 24 -2.84 17.85 -1.32
CA ARG A 24 -2.56 18.16 -2.72
C ARG A 24 -1.87 16.98 -3.40
N GLN A 25 -2.43 16.54 -4.53
CA GLN A 25 -2.00 15.35 -5.25
C GLN A 25 -0.49 15.36 -5.48
N ASN A 26 0.14 14.21 -5.24
CA ASN A 26 1.57 13.95 -5.44
C ASN A 26 2.55 14.84 -4.64
N THR A 27 2.10 15.86 -3.90
CA THR A 27 3.01 16.83 -3.25
C THR A 27 3.85 16.15 -2.17
N THR A 28 3.19 15.45 -1.23
CA THR A 28 3.87 14.74 -0.15
C THR A 28 4.74 13.61 -0.69
N LEU A 29 4.22 12.80 -1.62
CA LEU A 29 4.99 11.72 -2.23
C LEU A 29 6.20 12.23 -3.01
N LYS A 30 6.08 13.35 -3.75
CA LYS A 30 7.21 14.00 -4.43
C LYS A 30 8.29 14.43 -3.45
N HIS A 31 7.91 15.01 -2.31
CA HIS A 31 8.87 15.39 -1.28
C HIS A 31 9.57 14.15 -0.68
N LEU A 32 8.82 13.12 -0.32
CA LEU A 32 9.35 11.89 0.27
C LEU A 32 10.26 11.11 -0.70
N ALA A 33 9.84 11.00 -1.97
CA ALA A 33 10.63 10.36 -3.02
C ALA A 33 11.94 11.10 -3.31
N SER A 34 11.97 12.42 -3.15
CA SER A 34 13.19 13.23 -3.30
C SER A 34 14.10 13.15 -2.06
N ASN A 35 13.58 12.73 -0.91
CA ASN A 35 14.30 12.69 0.36
C ASN A 35 14.14 11.32 1.05
N PRO A 36 14.55 10.20 0.41
CA PRO A 36 14.31 8.85 0.93
C PRO A 36 14.95 8.63 2.32
N HIS A 37 16.04 9.34 2.62
CA HIS A 37 16.72 9.29 3.92
C HIS A 37 15.84 9.71 5.10
N GLN A 38 14.79 10.52 4.90
CA GLN A 38 13.89 10.94 5.98
C GLN A 38 13.07 9.77 6.52
N LEU A 39 12.49 8.94 5.64
CA LEU A 39 11.75 7.74 6.05
C LEU A 39 12.69 6.63 6.53
N LEU A 40 13.87 6.50 5.91
CA LEU A 40 14.90 5.54 6.34
C LEU A 40 15.41 5.85 7.75
N ALA A 41 15.65 7.12 8.09
CA ALA A 41 16.08 7.52 9.42
C ALA A 41 14.99 7.28 10.49
N ILE A 42 13.71 7.41 10.13
CA ILE A 42 12.60 7.02 11.00
C ILE A 42 12.61 5.49 11.17
N ASN A 43 12.73 4.72 10.08
CA ASN A 43 12.76 3.26 10.12
C ASN A 43 13.91 2.75 11.01
N GLU A 44 15.13 3.29 10.88
CA GLU A 44 16.29 2.90 11.71
C GLU A 44 16.08 3.16 13.21
N LYS A 45 15.40 4.26 13.56
CA LYS A 45 15.07 4.57 14.96
C LYS A 45 13.98 3.65 15.49
N VAL A 46 12.99 3.31 14.66
CA VAL A 46 11.84 2.45 14.98
C VAL A 46 12.23 0.96 15.13
N LYS A 47 13.20 0.48 14.34
CA LYS A 47 13.66 -0.92 14.25
C LYS A 47 13.97 -1.61 15.58
N ARG A 48 14.17 -0.87 16.67
CA ARG A 48 14.60 -1.43 17.97
C ARG A 48 13.47 -1.67 18.99
N LYS A 49 12.22 -1.25 18.75
CA LYS A 49 11.19 -1.28 19.82
C LYS A 49 9.76 -1.66 19.42
N ASP A 50 9.32 -1.43 18.18
CA ASP A 50 7.92 -1.67 17.80
C ASP A 50 7.78 -2.19 16.35
N GLN A 51 7.30 -3.42 16.22
CA GLN A 51 7.14 -4.10 14.93
C GLN A 51 6.02 -3.50 14.08
N ASN A 52 4.95 -2.96 14.69
CA ASN A 52 3.83 -2.36 13.98
C ASN A 52 4.22 -1.02 13.36
N LEU A 53 4.97 -0.21 14.11
CA LEU A 53 5.46 1.06 13.61
C LEU A 53 6.49 0.86 12.50
N LYS A 54 7.33 -0.18 12.61
CA LYS A 54 8.33 -0.52 11.59
C LYS A 54 7.67 -0.87 10.26
N THR A 55 6.69 -1.77 10.26
CA THR A 55 5.99 -2.21 9.05
C THR A 55 5.17 -1.08 8.44
N TYR A 56 4.60 -0.19 9.26
CA TYR A 56 3.90 0.99 8.77
C TYR A 56 4.82 1.99 8.07
N VAL A 57 6.03 2.23 8.59
CA VAL A 57 7.04 3.04 7.91
C VAL A 57 7.51 2.38 6.62
N GLU A 58 7.69 1.05 6.62
CA GLU A 58 8.05 0.27 5.43
C GLU A 58 6.99 0.42 4.34
N TYR A 59 5.71 0.34 4.68
CA TYR A 59 4.61 0.59 3.75
C TYR A 59 4.67 2.00 3.12
N LEU A 60 4.77 3.05 3.94
CA LEU A 60 4.84 4.43 3.43
C LEU A 60 6.10 4.67 2.58
N THR A 61 7.20 3.99 2.92
CA THR A 61 8.44 4.02 2.14
C THR A 61 8.26 3.35 0.79
N GLN A 62 7.61 2.17 0.76
CA GLN A 62 7.32 1.45 -0.47
C GLN A 62 6.40 2.26 -1.39
N ARG A 63 5.39 2.94 -0.84
CA ARG A 63 4.52 3.85 -1.62
C ARG A 63 5.29 5.04 -2.20
N ALA A 64 6.18 5.66 -1.42
CA ALA A 64 7.07 6.72 -1.93
C ALA A 64 8.04 6.23 -3.01
N LYS A 65 8.52 4.98 -2.89
CA LYS A 65 9.36 4.33 -3.91
C LYS A 65 8.58 4.06 -5.19
N SER A 66 7.35 3.54 -5.10
CA SER A 66 6.45 3.36 -6.25
C SER A 66 6.27 4.68 -7.00
N TYR A 67 5.94 5.75 -6.28
CA TYR A 67 5.83 7.10 -6.84
C TYR A 67 7.12 7.61 -7.49
N SER A 68 8.29 7.25 -6.95
CA SER A 68 9.57 7.73 -7.52
C SER A 68 9.82 7.18 -8.93
N ILE A 69 9.24 6.03 -9.26
CA ILE A 69 9.34 5.35 -10.55
C ILE A 69 8.25 5.88 -11.50
N SER A 70 6.98 5.78 -11.13
CA SER A 70 5.84 6.09 -12.01
C SER A 70 5.46 7.57 -12.05
N LYS A 71 5.92 8.37 -11.07
CA LYS A 71 5.54 9.79 -10.84
C LYS A 71 4.04 10.01 -10.62
N ILE A 72 3.29 8.95 -10.42
CA ILE A 72 1.84 8.93 -10.18
C ILE A 72 1.58 8.04 -8.96
N ASP A 73 0.68 8.46 -8.08
CA ASP A 73 0.18 7.59 -7.01
C ASP A 73 -0.98 6.75 -7.56
N PRO A 74 -0.82 5.43 -7.77
CA PRO A 74 -1.86 4.61 -8.38
C PRO A 74 -3.15 4.59 -7.54
N ILE A 75 -3.07 4.78 -6.22
CA ILE A 75 -4.24 4.85 -5.32
C ILE A 75 -5.08 6.12 -5.55
N ARG A 76 -4.48 7.16 -6.15
CA ARG A 76 -5.12 8.45 -6.47
C ARG A 76 -5.14 8.75 -7.96
N ALA A 77 -4.86 7.75 -8.80
CA ALA A 77 -4.94 7.89 -10.23
C ALA A 77 -6.41 7.87 -10.68
N ASP A 78 -6.68 8.46 -11.85
CA ASP A 78 -8.01 8.42 -12.45
C ASP A 78 -8.38 7.00 -12.88
N SER A 79 -9.68 6.76 -13.10
CA SER A 79 -10.17 5.49 -13.63
C SER A 79 -9.46 5.13 -14.93
N GLY A 80 -8.99 3.89 -15.05
CA GLY A 80 -8.27 3.42 -16.23
C GLY A 80 -6.76 3.70 -16.22
N HIS A 81 -6.17 4.01 -15.05
CA HIS A 81 -4.70 4.16 -14.89
C HIS A 81 -3.92 3.02 -15.55
N LEU A 82 -4.29 1.76 -15.29
CA LEU A 82 -3.61 0.60 -15.88
C LEU A 82 -3.86 0.48 -17.38
N ALA A 83 -5.05 0.83 -17.84
CA ALA A 83 -5.40 0.83 -19.26
C ALA A 83 -4.73 1.96 -20.06
N ALA A 84 -4.24 3.01 -19.39
CA ALA A 84 -3.50 4.10 -20.03
C ALA A 84 -2.08 3.69 -20.45
N PHE A 85 -1.54 2.61 -19.87
CA PHE A 85 -0.28 2.02 -20.33
C PHE A 85 -0.49 1.24 -21.64
N GLY A 86 0.53 1.22 -22.49
CA GLY A 86 0.59 0.25 -23.59
C GLY A 86 0.68 -1.18 -23.05
N ILE A 87 0.07 -2.13 -23.76
CA ILE A 87 0.17 -3.56 -23.42
C ILE A 87 1.64 -3.98 -23.48
N GLY A 88 2.20 -4.42 -22.35
CA GLY A 88 3.59 -4.89 -22.29
C GLY A 88 4.28 -4.54 -20.97
N TYR A 89 5.60 -4.40 -21.05
CA TYR A 89 6.49 -4.33 -19.88
C TYR A 89 6.10 -3.25 -18.86
N GLU A 90 5.78 -2.03 -19.29
CA GLU A 90 5.50 -0.90 -18.38
C GLU A 90 4.24 -1.15 -17.53
N MET A 91 3.15 -1.63 -18.15
CA MET A 91 1.94 -2.04 -17.44
C MET A 91 2.24 -3.16 -16.42
N LEU A 92 3.01 -4.17 -16.84
CA LEU A 92 3.38 -5.28 -15.96
C LEU A 92 4.24 -4.81 -14.78
N GLN A 93 5.15 -3.85 -14.98
CA GLN A 93 5.94 -3.24 -13.90
C GLN A 93 5.07 -2.45 -12.93
N GLU A 94 4.08 -1.70 -13.44
CA GLU A 94 3.15 -0.95 -12.59
C GLU A 94 2.34 -1.91 -11.69
N ILE A 95 1.85 -3.02 -12.25
CA ILE A 95 1.13 -4.05 -11.50
C ILE A 95 2.02 -4.66 -10.40
N VAL A 96 3.28 -4.99 -10.72
CA VAL A 96 4.25 -5.49 -9.73
C VAL A 96 4.48 -4.46 -8.62
N SER A 97 4.60 -3.18 -8.97
CA SER A 97 4.75 -2.11 -7.97
C SER A 97 3.56 -2.04 -7.01
N ILE A 98 2.34 -2.24 -7.51
CA ILE A 98 1.12 -2.31 -6.70
C ILE A 98 1.12 -3.58 -5.83
N GLN A 99 1.54 -4.73 -6.35
CA GLN A 99 1.68 -5.97 -5.56
C GLN A 99 2.64 -5.79 -4.38
N ASP A 100 3.82 -5.19 -4.60
CA ASP A 100 4.78 -4.91 -3.54
C ASP A 100 4.21 -3.97 -2.45
N MET A 101 3.43 -2.97 -2.86
CA MET A 101 2.73 -2.08 -1.92
C MET A 101 1.68 -2.83 -1.10
N ILE A 102 0.93 -3.75 -1.71
CA ILE A 102 -0.01 -4.62 -0.97
C ILE A 102 0.74 -5.51 0.01
N SER A 103 1.82 -6.19 -0.40
CA SER A 103 2.58 -7.07 0.50
C SER A 103 3.14 -6.32 1.72
N THR A 104 3.71 -5.13 1.51
CA THR A 104 4.21 -4.29 2.62
C THR A 104 3.07 -3.76 3.51
N LEU A 105 1.89 -3.48 2.94
CA LEU A 105 0.70 -3.13 3.71
C LEU A 105 0.21 -4.29 4.58
N LEU A 106 0.10 -5.49 4.01
CA LEU A 106 -0.40 -6.67 4.72
C LEU A 106 0.53 -7.10 5.87
N ALA A 107 1.83 -6.80 5.77
CA ALA A 107 2.77 -6.96 6.87
C ALA A 107 2.50 -6.02 8.07
N CYS A 108 1.67 -4.98 7.91
CA CYS A 108 1.25 -4.11 8.99
C CYS A 108 0.26 -4.84 9.92
N GLY A 109 0.79 -5.56 10.90
CA GLY A 109 0.05 -6.27 11.94
C GLY A 109 -0.56 -5.37 13.02
N VAL A 110 -0.83 -4.09 12.71
CA VAL A 110 -1.23 -3.04 13.67
C VAL A 110 -2.39 -3.49 14.58
N LEU A 111 -3.30 -4.35 14.09
CA LEU A 111 -4.45 -4.86 14.84
C LEU A 111 -4.24 -6.17 15.62
N LEU A 112 -3.09 -6.83 15.52
CA LEU A 112 -2.87 -8.14 16.13
C LEU A 112 -2.38 -8.07 17.59
N SER A 113 -2.25 -6.87 18.16
CA SER A 113 -1.73 -6.64 19.51
C SER A 113 -2.78 -6.01 20.42
N GLU A 114 -3.44 -6.78 21.28
CA GLU A 114 -4.36 -6.21 22.26
C GLU A 114 -3.64 -5.67 23.50
N PRO A 115 -4.09 -4.54 24.10
CA PRO A 115 -5.22 -3.70 23.70
C PRO A 115 -4.89 -2.68 22.59
N GLN A 116 -5.85 -2.41 21.71
CA GLN A 116 -5.71 -1.46 20.59
C GLN A 116 -6.06 -0.03 21.03
N ASP A 117 -5.18 0.93 20.74
CA ASP A 117 -5.43 2.35 21.00
C ASP A 117 -6.06 3.07 19.78
N ASP A 118 -6.67 4.24 20.01
CA ASP A 118 -7.33 5.03 18.96
C ASP A 118 -6.38 5.38 17.79
N ILE A 119 -5.08 5.48 18.08
CA ILE A 119 -4.03 5.81 17.11
C ILE A 119 -3.81 4.64 16.16
N SER A 120 -3.69 3.42 16.68
CA SER A 120 -3.57 2.19 15.90
C SER A 120 -4.81 1.97 15.03
N LEU A 121 -6.00 2.25 15.57
CA LEU A 121 -7.24 2.17 14.82
C LEU A 121 -7.31 3.21 13.67
N ALA A 122 -6.86 4.44 13.92
CA ALA A 122 -6.79 5.48 12.89
C ALA A 122 -5.83 5.09 11.75
N ALA A 123 -4.63 4.58 12.07
CA ALA A 123 -3.68 4.09 11.09
C ALA A 123 -4.26 2.92 10.29
N PHE A 124 -4.90 1.96 10.96
CA PHE A 124 -5.53 0.81 10.32
C PHE A 124 -6.64 1.21 9.33
N ARG A 125 -7.47 2.19 9.67
CA ARG A 125 -8.50 2.69 8.75
C ARG A 125 -7.89 3.26 7.47
N LEU A 126 -6.76 3.96 7.55
CA LEU A 126 -6.07 4.46 6.36
C LEU A 126 -5.50 3.31 5.52
N LEU A 127 -4.89 2.30 6.16
CA LEU A 127 -4.40 1.08 5.48
C LEU A 127 -5.53 0.35 4.75
N ILE A 128 -6.69 0.16 5.38
CA ILE A 128 -7.84 -0.48 4.72
C ILE A 128 -8.31 0.31 3.50
N LYS A 129 -8.40 1.64 3.62
CA LYS A 129 -8.79 2.49 2.48
C LYS A 129 -7.78 2.40 1.33
N ASP A 130 -6.49 2.23 1.59
CA ASP A 130 -5.46 2.02 0.56
C ASP A 130 -5.61 0.62 -0.06
N LEU A 131 -5.73 -0.40 0.78
CA LEU A 131 -5.83 -1.80 0.38
C LEU A 131 -7.00 -2.05 -0.57
N ILE A 132 -8.18 -1.47 -0.28
CA ILE A 132 -9.36 -1.61 -1.14
C ILE A 132 -9.06 -1.12 -2.57
N VAL A 133 -8.46 0.07 -2.71
CA VAL A 133 -8.17 0.64 -4.02
C VAL A 133 -7.09 -0.15 -4.74
N MET A 134 -6.01 -0.51 -4.05
CA MET A 134 -4.93 -1.32 -4.66
C MET A 134 -5.44 -2.69 -5.11
N TYR A 135 -6.31 -3.34 -4.33
CA TYR A 135 -6.88 -4.63 -4.70
C TYR A 135 -7.80 -4.55 -5.92
N LEU A 136 -8.57 -3.46 -6.05
CA LEU A 136 -9.33 -3.19 -7.28
C LEU A 136 -8.42 -3.03 -8.50
N LEU A 137 -7.30 -2.31 -8.36
CA LEU A 137 -6.32 -2.14 -9.43
C LEU A 137 -5.65 -3.46 -9.82
N ILE A 138 -5.29 -4.32 -8.87
CA ILE A 138 -4.76 -5.66 -9.19
C ILE A 138 -5.79 -6.48 -9.96
N ASN A 139 -7.06 -6.47 -9.53
CA ASN A 139 -8.12 -7.19 -10.24
C ASN A 139 -8.34 -6.66 -11.66
N GLU A 140 -8.33 -5.35 -11.85
CA GLU A 140 -8.35 -4.72 -13.18
C GLU A 140 -7.14 -5.15 -14.03
N GLY A 141 -5.94 -5.08 -13.46
CA GLY A 141 -4.70 -5.53 -14.10
C GLY A 141 -4.73 -7.00 -14.51
N MET A 142 -5.33 -7.88 -13.69
CA MET A 142 -5.47 -9.30 -14.02
C MET A 142 -6.40 -9.49 -15.21
N ILE A 143 -7.53 -8.76 -15.25
CA ILE A 143 -8.45 -8.80 -16.39
C ILE A 143 -7.75 -8.33 -17.67
N ILE A 144 -6.97 -7.25 -17.61
CA ILE A 144 -6.22 -6.72 -18.77
C ILE A 144 -5.17 -7.74 -19.25
N ILE A 145 -4.39 -8.31 -18.32
CA ILE A 145 -3.39 -9.34 -18.64
C ILE A 145 -4.05 -10.53 -19.33
N LEU A 146 -5.14 -11.07 -18.77
CA LEU A 146 -5.82 -12.23 -19.32
C LEU A 146 -6.41 -11.93 -20.71
N ARG A 147 -6.97 -10.73 -20.90
CA ARG A 147 -7.55 -10.30 -22.17
C ARG A 147 -6.52 -10.23 -23.29
N HIS A 148 -5.33 -9.70 -23.00
CA HIS A 148 -4.28 -9.45 -23.99
C HIS A 148 -3.14 -10.46 -23.93
N PHE A 149 -3.31 -11.58 -23.22
CA PHE A 149 -2.21 -12.52 -22.97
C PHE A 149 -1.57 -13.06 -24.26
N SER A 150 -2.38 -13.34 -25.28
CA SER A 150 -1.90 -13.82 -26.59
C SER A 150 -1.15 -12.76 -27.39
N GLU A 151 -1.31 -11.48 -27.06
CA GLU A 151 -0.66 -10.35 -27.72
C GLU A 151 0.70 -10.02 -27.08
N LEU A 152 0.98 -10.56 -25.89
CA LEU A 152 2.25 -10.34 -25.19
C LEU A 152 3.41 -11.03 -25.89
N SER A 153 4.58 -10.38 -25.85
CA SER A 153 5.83 -11.02 -26.19
C SER A 153 6.07 -12.24 -25.29
N ARG A 154 6.78 -13.27 -25.76
CA ARG A 154 7.13 -14.44 -24.93
C ARG A 154 7.73 -14.09 -23.55
N PRO A 155 8.68 -13.13 -23.42
CA PRO A 155 9.19 -12.77 -22.10
C PRO A 155 8.13 -12.07 -21.22
N ASP A 156 7.24 -11.25 -21.80
CA ASP A 156 6.18 -10.59 -21.05
C ASP A 156 5.06 -11.55 -20.65
N ALA A 157 4.72 -12.53 -21.49
CA ALA A 157 3.79 -13.60 -21.15
C ALA A 157 4.28 -14.42 -19.95
N LYS A 158 5.59 -14.74 -19.89
CA LYS A 158 6.18 -15.41 -18.72
C LYS A 158 6.08 -14.55 -17.45
N ARG A 159 6.33 -13.24 -17.56
CA ARG A 159 6.15 -12.30 -16.45
C ARG A 159 4.69 -12.23 -16.01
N ALA A 160 3.76 -12.14 -16.95
CA ALA A 160 2.33 -12.11 -16.69
C ALA A 160 1.85 -13.35 -15.92
N VAL A 161 2.35 -14.55 -16.25
CA VAL A 161 2.04 -15.77 -15.49
C VAL A 161 2.50 -15.65 -14.04
N HIS A 162 3.72 -15.14 -13.81
CA HIS A 162 4.22 -14.95 -12.46
C HIS A 162 3.41 -13.92 -11.67
N ILE A 163 3.07 -12.79 -12.29
CA ILE A 163 2.22 -11.76 -11.70
C ILE A 163 0.84 -12.32 -11.33
N TYR A 164 0.27 -13.17 -12.19
CA TYR A 164 -1.00 -13.83 -11.92
C TYR A 164 -0.92 -14.76 -10.70
N GLN A 165 0.15 -15.57 -10.59
CA GLN A 165 0.37 -16.45 -9.43
C GLN A 165 0.46 -15.65 -8.12
N VAL A 166 1.26 -14.58 -8.12
CA VAL A 166 1.37 -13.69 -6.95
C VAL A 166 0.03 -13.06 -6.59
N SER A 167 -0.79 -12.70 -7.57
CA SER A 167 -2.13 -12.13 -7.32
C SER A 167 -3.08 -13.12 -6.65
N VAL A 168 -2.96 -14.42 -6.97
CA VAL A 168 -3.74 -15.48 -6.31
C VAL A 168 -3.34 -15.61 -4.84
N ASP A 169 -2.04 -15.60 -4.55
CA ASP A 169 -1.55 -15.66 -3.17
C ASP A 169 -1.99 -14.43 -2.36
N LEU A 170 -1.83 -13.23 -2.94
CA LEU A 170 -2.27 -11.98 -2.32
C LEU A 170 -3.77 -11.96 -2.03
N ALA A 171 -4.60 -12.55 -2.90
CA ALA A 171 -6.05 -12.59 -2.68
C ALA A 171 -6.41 -13.28 -1.35
N ASN A 172 -5.70 -14.36 -1.00
CA ASN A 172 -5.92 -15.07 0.27
C ASN A 172 -5.53 -14.20 1.48
N GLU A 173 -4.39 -13.52 1.40
CA GLU A 173 -3.91 -12.64 2.49
C GLU A 173 -4.82 -11.42 2.67
N VAL A 174 -5.30 -10.82 1.57
CA VAL A 174 -6.25 -9.70 1.57
C VAL A 174 -7.57 -10.10 2.24
N VAL A 175 -8.09 -11.29 1.95
CA VAL A 175 -9.30 -11.82 2.61
C VAL A 175 -9.08 -11.97 4.11
N GLY A 176 -7.92 -12.47 4.53
CA GLY A 176 -7.55 -12.55 5.95
C GLY A 176 -7.54 -11.17 6.62
N TYR A 177 -6.90 -10.19 5.97
CA TYR A 177 -6.81 -8.82 6.46
C TYR A 177 -8.19 -8.13 6.56
N PHE A 178 -9.07 -8.31 5.56
CA PHE A 178 -10.44 -7.80 5.60
C PHE A 178 -11.30 -8.51 6.65
N SER A 179 -11.07 -9.80 6.91
CA SER A 179 -11.77 -10.52 7.97
C SER A 179 -11.45 -9.95 9.35
N VAL A 180 -10.20 -9.55 9.58
CA VAL A 180 -9.80 -8.80 10.77
C VAL A 180 -10.54 -7.46 10.81
N ALA A 181 -10.52 -6.68 9.71
CA ALA A 181 -11.23 -5.40 9.63
C ALA A 181 -12.73 -5.51 9.96
N ALA A 182 -13.38 -6.57 9.49
CA ALA A 182 -14.80 -6.82 9.71
C ALA A 182 -15.16 -7.02 11.19
N ARG A 183 -14.26 -7.59 12.00
CA ARG A 183 -14.46 -7.71 13.46
C ARG A 183 -14.54 -6.35 14.15
N TYR A 184 -13.83 -5.35 13.62
CA TYR A 184 -13.83 -3.98 14.16
C TYR A 184 -14.92 -3.09 13.56
N LYS A 185 -15.70 -3.60 12.59
CA LYS A 185 -16.84 -2.88 11.99
C LYS A 185 -17.92 -2.55 13.05
N ASN A 186 -18.00 -3.35 14.12
CA ASN A 186 -18.90 -3.11 15.26
C ASN A 186 -18.49 -1.91 16.15
N VAL A 187 -17.31 -1.32 15.95
CA VAL A 187 -16.83 -0.22 16.81
C VAL A 187 -16.85 1.14 16.13
N SER A 188 -16.69 1.29 14.81
CA SER A 188 -16.62 2.65 14.20
C SER A 188 -16.37 2.71 12.69
N LEU A 189 -17.10 1.93 11.89
CA LEU A 189 -17.19 2.21 10.46
C LEU A 189 -18.62 2.65 10.15
N GLY A 190 -18.89 3.93 10.42
CA GLY A 190 -19.94 4.68 9.75
C GLY A 190 -19.59 4.74 8.26
N MET A 191 -19.89 3.67 7.55
CA MET A 191 -20.22 3.74 6.14
C MET A 191 -21.74 3.83 6.05
N PRO A 192 -22.29 4.65 5.15
CA PRO A 192 -23.71 4.61 4.83
C PRO A 192 -24.15 3.21 4.35
#